data_AF-J9FMS8-F1
#
_entry.id   AF-J9FMS8-F1
#
_cell.length_a   1.000
_cell.length_b   1.000
_cell.length_c   1.000
_cell.angle_alpha   90.00
_cell.angle_beta   90.00
_cell.angle_gamma   90.00
#
_symmetry.space_group_name_H-M   'P 1'
#
loop_
_entity.id
_entity.type
_entity.pdbx_description
1 polymer ?
#
loop_
_entity_poly.entity_id
_entity_poly.type
_entity_poly.pdbx_seq_one_letter_code
_entity_poly.pdbx_strand_id
1 'polypeptide(L)'
;MGKQISTISDMKTTANKTATAPQIKALHAMFRQAGMDDEERHEFIRNFTNGRTDSTKELTMEEARKILDALTPSKEEREAKRTKLREEAKRECKAIYMLSLQISFLNKDFPTDNEADFEMNKAKINQFCKNRTKFRKPITQMNLEELRAVHRQLESIARKENNLL
;
A
#
# COMPACT_ATOMS: atom_id res chain seq x y z
N MET A 1 33.12 -47.00 -40.67
CA MET A 1 31.68 -46.64 -40.60
C MET A 1 31.29 -46.71 -39.13
N GLY A 2 31.29 -45.60 -38.38
CA GLY A 2 30.11 -44.77 -38.06
C GLY A 2 29.49 -45.29 -36.75
N LYS A 3 29.19 -44.54 -35.68
CA LYS A 3 29.04 -43.09 -35.43
C LYS A 3 29.37 -42.84 -33.94
N GLN A 4 30.07 -41.74 -33.65
CA GLN A 4 29.95 -41.06 -32.34
C GLN A 4 28.60 -40.33 -32.32
N ILE A 5 27.83 -40.51 -31.25
CA ILE A 5 26.69 -39.65 -30.93
C ILE A 5 27.09 -38.86 -29.68
N SER A 6 27.52 -37.62 -29.88
CA SER A 6 27.58 -36.62 -28.82
C SER A 6 26.38 -35.71 -29.01
N THR A 7 25.37 -35.87 -28.18
CA THR A 7 24.25 -34.93 -28.10
C THR A 7 24.57 -33.96 -26.98
N ILE A 8 25.24 -32.85 -27.31
CA ILE A 8 25.27 -31.68 -26.44
C ILE A 8 23.91 -31.01 -26.59
N SER A 9 23.13 -31.02 -25.51
CA SER A 9 21.85 -30.33 -25.43
C SER A 9 22.06 -28.81 -25.54
N ASP A 10 21.42 -28.21 -26.53
CA ASP A 10 21.38 -26.76 -26.72
C ASP A 10 20.78 -26.05 -25.48
N MET A 11 21.64 -25.43 -24.68
CA MET A 11 21.23 -24.34 -23.78
C MET A 11 20.82 -23.16 -24.65
N LYS A 12 19.52 -23.06 -24.94
CA LYS A 12 18.90 -21.99 -25.72
C LYS A 12 19.09 -20.65 -25.00
N THR A 13 20.13 -19.90 -25.35
CA THR A 13 20.51 -18.62 -24.74
C THR A 13 19.39 -17.59 -24.95
N THR A 14 18.62 -17.29 -23.90
CA THR A 14 17.54 -16.27 -23.89
C THR A 14 18.08 -14.83 -23.87
N ALA A 15 19.39 -14.64 -23.76
CA ALA A 15 20.05 -13.35 -23.54
C ALA A 15 19.78 -12.29 -24.62
N ASN A 16 19.45 -12.69 -25.86
CA ASN A 16 19.19 -11.76 -26.98
C ASN A 16 17.70 -11.53 -27.29
N LYS A 17 16.77 -12.12 -26.53
CA LYS A 17 15.34 -11.90 -26.79
C LYS A 17 14.88 -10.59 -26.16
N THR A 18 14.07 -9.83 -26.89
CA THR A 18 13.41 -8.64 -26.36
C THR A 18 12.49 -9.00 -25.20
N ALA A 19 12.38 -8.11 -24.23
CA ALA A 19 11.49 -8.26 -23.10
C ALA A 19 10.05 -8.53 -23.55
N THR A 20 9.38 -9.41 -22.82
CA THR A 20 8.00 -9.81 -23.11
C THR A 20 7.02 -8.72 -22.70
N ALA A 21 5.87 -8.63 -23.36
CA ALA A 21 4.83 -7.65 -23.00
C ALA A 21 4.42 -7.69 -21.51
N PRO A 22 4.30 -8.86 -20.85
CA PRO A 22 4.09 -8.92 -19.40
C PRO A 22 5.21 -8.27 -18.58
N GLN A 23 6.48 -8.46 -18.94
CA GLN A 23 7.62 -7.82 -18.26
C GLN A 23 7.57 -6.30 -18.43
N ILE A 24 7.28 -5.79 -19.64
CA ILE A 24 7.14 -4.35 -19.88
C ILE A 24 6.00 -3.77 -19.03
N LYS A 25 4.85 -4.45 -18.98
CA LYS A 25 3.71 -4.03 -18.15
C LYS A 25 4.08 -4.00 -16.66
N ALA A 26 4.82 -5.00 -16.18
CA ALA A 26 5.28 -5.06 -14.79
C ALA A 26 6.27 -3.92 -14.48
N LEU A 27 7.20 -3.61 -15.39
CA LEU A 27 8.15 -2.51 -15.24
C LEU A 27 7.42 -1.16 -15.13
N HIS A 28 6.46 -0.90 -16.01
CA HIS A 28 5.66 0.34 -15.96
C HIS A 28 4.90 0.48 -14.64
N ALA A 29 4.34 -0.62 -14.13
CA ALA A 29 3.72 -0.63 -12.82
C ALA A 29 4.72 -0.34 -11.70
N MET A 30 5.95 -0.87 -11.80
CA MET A 30 6.97 -0.70 -10.76
C MET A 30 7.57 0.71 -10.74
N PHE A 31 7.89 1.28 -11.90
CA PHE A 31 8.31 2.68 -12.00
C PHE A 31 7.26 3.62 -11.42
N ARG A 32 5.98 3.40 -11.73
CA ARG A 32 4.88 4.16 -11.15
C ARG A 32 4.76 3.98 -9.63
N GLN A 33 4.96 2.77 -9.11
CA GLN A 33 4.94 2.52 -7.67
C GLN A 33 6.13 3.16 -6.95
N ALA A 34 7.28 3.26 -7.61
CA ALA A 34 8.45 3.98 -7.12
C ALA A 34 8.28 5.50 -7.19
N GLY A 35 7.26 6.00 -7.90
CA GLY A 35 7.02 7.43 -8.08
C GLY A 35 7.94 8.09 -9.10
N MET A 36 8.63 7.30 -9.92
CA MET A 36 9.54 7.81 -10.94
C MET A 36 8.75 8.48 -12.06
N ASP A 37 9.17 9.68 -12.46
CA ASP A 37 8.67 10.33 -13.66
C ASP A 37 9.28 9.73 -14.95
N ASP A 38 8.90 10.25 -16.11
CA ASP A 38 9.39 9.72 -17.39
C ASP A 38 10.90 9.93 -17.57
N GLU A 39 11.46 11.06 -17.14
CA GLU A 39 12.89 11.38 -17.29
C GLU A 39 13.73 10.50 -16.37
N GLU A 40 13.34 10.40 -15.10
CA GLU A 40 13.98 9.52 -14.11
C GLU A 40 13.96 8.06 -14.55
N ARG A 41 12.85 7.61 -15.15
CA ARG A 41 12.75 6.26 -15.71
C ARG A 41 13.73 6.05 -16.87
N HIS A 42 13.80 7.00 -17.81
CA HIS A 42 14.71 6.91 -18.96
C HIS A 42 16.17 6.90 -18.51
N GLU A 43 16.54 7.77 -17.56
CA GLU A 43 17.86 7.78 -16.95
C GLU A 43 18.18 6.48 -16.21
N PHE A 44 17.24 5.96 -15.41
CA PHE A 44 17.41 4.67 -14.73
C PHE A 44 17.70 3.54 -15.71
N ILE A 45 16.95 3.43 -16.81
CA ILE A 45 17.13 2.38 -17.83
C ILE A 45 18.48 2.56 -18.53
N ARG A 46 18.85 3.80 -18.88
CA ARG A 46 20.14 4.10 -19.49
C ARG A 46 21.29 3.67 -18.60
N ASN A 47 21.25 4.03 -17.33
CA ASN A 47 22.29 3.68 -16.37
C ASN A 47 22.35 2.16 -16.12
N PHE A 48 21.19 1.50 -15.98
CA PHE A 48 21.12 0.06 -15.76
C PHE A 48 21.66 -0.76 -16.94
N THR A 49 21.45 -0.29 -18.18
CA THR A 49 21.90 -0.96 -19.40
C THR A 49 23.28 -0.51 -19.87
N ASN A 50 24.01 0.26 -19.05
CA ASN A 50 25.32 0.85 -19.40
C ASN A 50 25.27 1.67 -20.71
N GLY A 51 24.22 2.46 -20.89
CA GLY A 51 24.05 3.36 -22.03
C GLY A 51 23.48 2.70 -23.30
N ARG A 52 23.19 1.38 -23.28
CA ARG A 52 22.70 0.66 -24.46
C ARG A 52 21.32 1.14 -24.93
N THR A 53 20.43 1.44 -24.00
CA THR A 53 19.09 1.99 -24.30
C THR A 53 18.55 2.76 -23.10
N ASP A 54 17.64 3.70 -23.32
CA ASP A 54 16.83 4.35 -22.30
C ASP A 54 15.34 3.91 -22.35
N SER A 55 15.01 2.99 -23.26
CA SER A 55 13.63 2.62 -23.56
C SER A 55 13.30 1.23 -23.05
N THR A 56 12.15 1.10 -22.36
CA THR A 56 11.66 -0.22 -21.94
C THR A 56 11.45 -1.17 -23.12
N LYS A 57 11.17 -0.65 -24.33
CA LYS A 57 10.91 -1.47 -25.53
C LYS A 57 12.15 -2.21 -26.04
N GLU A 58 13.33 -1.71 -25.71
CA GLU A 58 14.62 -2.22 -26.19
C GLU A 58 15.37 -3.00 -25.12
N LEU A 59 14.74 -3.23 -23.97
CA LEU A 59 15.24 -4.13 -22.95
C LEU A 59 15.21 -5.57 -23.44
N THR A 60 16.25 -6.32 -23.13
CA THR A 60 16.23 -7.78 -23.23
C THR A 60 15.37 -8.38 -22.11
N MET A 61 14.95 -9.63 -22.28
CA MET A 61 14.22 -10.37 -21.24
C MET A 61 15.01 -10.43 -19.93
N GLU A 62 16.33 -10.58 -19.99
CA GLU A 62 17.18 -10.67 -18.80
C GLU A 62 17.35 -9.32 -18.11
N GLU A 63 17.56 -8.23 -18.84
CA GLU A 63 17.62 -6.90 -18.22
C GLU A 63 16.29 -6.53 -17.59
N ALA A 64 15.17 -6.77 -18.27
CA ALA A 64 13.84 -6.54 -17.71
C ALA A 64 13.63 -7.37 -16.42
N ARG A 65 14.06 -8.63 -16.41
CA ARG A 65 14.00 -9.48 -15.20
C ARG A 65 14.84 -8.89 -14.06
N LYS A 66 16.09 -8.52 -14.33
CA LYS A 66 16.99 -7.97 -13.31
C LYS A 66 16.51 -6.63 -12.77
N ILE A 67 15.94 -5.77 -13.63
CA ILE A 67 15.33 -4.51 -13.19
C ILE A 67 14.13 -4.80 -12.28
N LEU A 68 13.25 -5.72 -12.66
CA LEU A 68 12.10 -6.12 -11.83
C LEU A 68 12.56 -6.67 -10.48
N ASP A 69 13.59 -7.52 -10.47
CA ASP A 69 14.15 -8.07 -9.24
C ASP A 69 14.75 -6.96 -8.35
N ALA A 70 15.42 -5.96 -8.95
CA ALA A 70 16.01 -4.83 -8.24
C ALA A 70 14.96 -3.83 -7.68
N LEU A 71 13.84 -3.64 -8.39
CA LEU A 71 12.75 -2.76 -7.98
C LEU A 71 11.73 -3.44 -7.04
N THR A 72 11.75 -4.77 -6.96
CA THR A 72 10.86 -5.52 -6.08
C THR A 72 11.30 -5.31 -4.64
N PRO A 73 10.46 -4.74 -3.76
CA PRO A 73 10.86 -4.51 -2.38
C PRO A 73 11.12 -5.83 -1.67
N SER A 74 12.15 -5.84 -0.82
CA SER A 74 12.53 -6.99 -0.01
C SER A 74 11.39 -7.43 0.92
N LYS A 75 11.51 -8.63 1.50
CA LYS A 75 10.51 -9.10 2.47
C LYS A 75 10.48 -8.17 3.69
N GLU A 76 11.66 -7.71 4.11
CA GLU A 76 11.88 -6.81 5.24
C GLU A 76 11.24 -5.45 4.97
N GLU A 77 11.45 -4.86 3.79
CA GLU A 77 10.84 -3.57 3.40
C GLU A 77 9.31 -3.65 3.36
N ARG A 78 8.78 -4.76 2.84
CA ARG A 78 7.32 -4.99 2.83
C ARG A 78 6.76 -5.14 4.25
N GLU A 79 7.45 -5.82 5.16
CA GLU A 79 7.01 -5.92 6.56
C GLU A 79 7.13 -4.56 7.26
N ALA A 80 8.23 -3.83 7.08
CA ALA A 80 8.39 -2.49 7.64
C ALA A 80 7.26 -1.55 7.20
N LYS A 81 6.89 -1.57 5.91
CA LYS A 81 5.74 -0.82 5.39
C LYS A 81 4.41 -1.27 6.02
N ARG A 82 4.18 -2.59 6.16
CA ARG A 82 2.98 -3.11 6.83
C ARG A 82 2.90 -2.68 8.30
N THR A 83 3.99 -2.76 9.03
CA THR A 83 4.08 -2.35 10.43
C THR A 83 3.77 -0.87 10.58
N LYS A 84 4.38 -0.02 9.76
CA LYS A 84 4.08 1.42 9.74
C LYS A 84 2.60 1.70 9.49
N LEU A 85 1.98 1.04 8.50
CA LEU A 85 0.55 1.18 8.22
C LEU A 85 -0.33 0.74 9.40
N ARG A 86 0.02 -0.36 10.09
CA ARG A 86 -0.70 -0.83 11.29
C ARG A 86 -0.58 0.16 12.44
N GLU A 87 0.60 0.73 12.66
CA GLU A 87 0.82 1.75 13.69
C GLU A 87 0.02 3.02 13.41
N GLU A 88 0.03 3.50 12.17
CA GLU A 88 -0.77 4.64 11.75
C GLU A 88 -2.27 4.37 11.96
N ALA A 89 -2.77 3.20 11.53
CA ALA A 89 -4.16 2.82 11.75
C ALA A 89 -4.53 2.76 13.24
N LYS A 90 -3.63 2.23 14.09
CA LYS A 90 -3.82 2.20 15.55
C LYS A 90 -3.90 3.61 16.14
N ARG A 91 -3.08 4.55 15.66
CA ARG A 91 -3.12 5.96 16.08
C ARG A 91 -4.45 6.61 15.70
N GLU A 92 -4.93 6.40 14.48
CA GLU A 92 -6.23 6.91 14.03
C GLU A 92 -7.39 6.33 14.85
N CYS A 93 -7.41 5.02 15.09
CA CYS A 93 -8.43 4.38 15.93
C CYS A 93 -8.44 4.96 17.36
N LYS A 94 -7.26 5.21 17.94
CA LYS A 94 -7.15 5.85 19.26
C LYS A 94 -7.71 7.27 19.22
N ALA A 95 -7.36 8.08 18.22
CA ALA A 95 -7.86 9.45 18.09
C ALA A 95 -9.40 9.48 17.92
N ILE A 96 -9.95 8.61 17.07
CA ILE A 96 -11.39 8.40 16.89
C ILE A 96 -12.06 8.05 18.23
N TYR A 97 -11.47 7.12 18.99
CA TYR A 97 -12.00 6.73 20.30
C TYR A 97 -12.01 7.93 21.26
N MET A 98 -10.91 8.67 21.38
CA MET A 98 -10.82 9.84 22.26
C MET A 98 -11.82 10.94 21.89
N LEU A 99 -12.00 11.23 20.59
CA LEU A 99 -13.01 12.19 20.13
C LEU A 99 -14.43 11.74 20.44
N SER A 100 -14.71 10.43 20.37
CA SER A 100 -16.05 9.92 20.70
C SER A 100 -16.45 10.22 22.15
N LEU A 101 -15.48 10.27 23.07
CA LEU A 101 -15.67 10.63 24.48
C LEU A 101 -15.92 12.13 24.69
N GLN A 102 -15.85 12.94 23.64
CA GLN A 102 -16.14 14.37 23.70
C GLN A 102 -17.49 14.71 23.06
N ILE A 103 -18.08 13.78 22.32
CA ILE A 103 -19.28 13.98 21.51
C ILE A 103 -20.50 13.47 22.26
N SER A 104 -21.46 14.38 22.48
CA SER A 104 -22.58 14.19 23.41
C SER A 104 -23.50 13.03 23.00
N PHE A 105 -23.79 12.88 21.70
CA PHE A 105 -24.61 11.75 21.21
C PHE A 105 -23.83 10.44 21.00
N LEU A 106 -22.54 10.40 21.38
CA LEU A 106 -21.69 9.21 21.29
C LEU A 106 -21.35 8.68 22.69
N ASN A 107 -20.16 9.00 23.19
CA ASN A 107 -19.57 8.36 24.37
C ASN A 107 -19.22 9.37 25.48
N LYS A 108 -19.59 10.66 25.34
CA LYS A 108 -19.25 11.71 26.32
C LYS A 108 -19.68 11.39 27.75
N ASP A 109 -20.91 10.91 27.91
CA ASP A 109 -21.49 10.61 29.22
C ASP A 109 -21.42 9.11 29.55
N PHE A 110 -20.56 8.35 28.87
CA PHE A 110 -20.42 6.91 29.06
C PHE A 110 -19.14 6.59 29.85
N PRO A 111 -19.19 5.57 30.73
CA PRO A 111 -18.04 5.16 31.51
C PRO A 111 -16.92 4.62 30.61
N THR A 112 -15.70 4.59 31.16
CA THR A 112 -14.49 4.06 30.50
C THR A 112 -13.62 3.25 31.45
N ASP A 113 -14.20 2.75 32.55
CA ASP A 113 -13.44 2.28 33.71
C ASP A 113 -12.99 0.83 33.57
N ASN A 114 -13.67 0.06 32.71
CA ASN A 114 -13.41 -1.35 32.52
C ASN A 114 -13.49 -1.78 31.04
N GLU A 115 -13.17 -3.05 30.80
CA GLU A 115 -13.15 -3.66 29.46
C GLU A 115 -14.55 -3.69 28.81
N ALA A 116 -15.61 -3.90 29.59
CA ALA A 116 -16.97 -3.91 29.05
C ALA A 116 -17.40 -2.52 28.58
N ASP A 117 -17.02 -1.47 29.30
CA ASP A 117 -17.25 -0.08 28.91
C ASP A 117 -16.50 0.24 27.60
N PHE A 118 -15.24 -0.19 27.51
CA PHE A 118 -14.43 -0.04 26.31
C PHE A 118 -15.08 -0.70 25.10
N GLU A 119 -15.52 -1.95 25.22
CA GLU A 119 -16.18 -2.68 24.12
C GLU A 119 -17.54 -2.08 23.76
N MET A 120 -18.31 -1.56 24.72
CA MET A 120 -19.56 -0.83 24.46
C MET A 120 -19.30 0.46 23.66
N ASN A 121 -18.33 1.27 24.09
CA ASN A 121 -17.96 2.51 23.41
C ASN A 121 -17.46 2.25 21.99
N LYS A 122 -16.69 1.19 21.79
CA LYS A 122 -16.27 0.70 20.48
C LYS A 122 -17.46 0.25 19.62
N ALA A 123 -18.43 -0.48 20.19
CA ALA A 123 -19.63 -0.91 19.47
C ALA A 123 -20.46 0.28 18.99
N LYS A 124 -20.56 1.35 19.79
CA LYS A 124 -21.22 2.60 19.37
C LYS A 124 -20.48 3.32 18.25
N ILE A 125 -19.16 3.43 18.33
CA ILE A 125 -18.36 3.99 17.22
C ILE A 125 -18.60 3.17 15.95
N ASN A 126 -18.64 1.84 16.05
CA ASN A 126 -18.95 0.97 14.92
C ASN A 126 -20.35 1.24 14.34
N GLN A 127 -21.35 1.42 15.21
CA GLN A 127 -22.73 1.72 14.80
C GLN A 127 -22.84 3.10 14.16
N PHE A 128 -22.14 4.10 14.71
CA PHE A 128 -21.99 5.41 14.09
C PHE A 128 -21.38 5.28 12.69
N CYS A 129 -20.30 4.52 12.55
CA CYS A 129 -19.63 4.33 11.27
C CYS A 129 -20.55 3.66 10.23
N LYS A 130 -21.32 2.64 10.64
CA LYS A 130 -22.30 1.97 9.78
C LYS A 130 -23.42 2.89 9.32
N ASN A 131 -23.86 3.85 10.14
CA ASN A 131 -25.07 4.62 9.87
C ASN A 131 -24.81 6.04 9.36
N ARG A 132 -23.70 6.67 9.78
CA ARG A 132 -23.45 8.12 9.64
C ARG A 132 -22.23 8.45 8.79
N THR A 133 -21.39 7.48 8.45
CA THR A 133 -20.28 7.68 7.52
C THR A 133 -20.66 7.19 6.12
N LYS A 134 -19.94 7.67 5.10
CA LYS A 134 -20.10 7.19 3.72
C LYS A 134 -19.65 5.73 3.51
N PHE A 135 -18.86 5.18 4.44
CA PHE A 135 -18.25 3.85 4.30
C PHE A 135 -19.18 2.71 4.73
N ARG A 136 -20.19 2.99 5.58
CA ARG A 136 -21.23 2.05 6.00
C ARG A 136 -20.72 0.70 6.55
N LYS A 137 -19.57 0.73 7.24
CA LYS A 137 -18.91 -0.45 7.81
C LYS A 137 -18.25 -0.12 9.16
N PRO A 138 -17.95 -1.10 10.03
CA PRO A 138 -17.28 -0.86 11.31
C PRO A 138 -15.82 -0.42 11.13
N ILE A 139 -15.25 0.28 12.13
CA ILE A 139 -13.88 0.81 12.07
C ILE A 139 -12.82 -0.28 11.92
N THR A 140 -13.10 -1.49 12.43
CA THR A 140 -12.20 -2.65 12.35
C THR A 140 -12.05 -3.20 10.93
N GLN A 141 -12.92 -2.80 10.00
CA GLN A 141 -12.87 -3.20 8.58
C GLN A 141 -12.45 -2.03 7.67
N MET A 142 -12.03 -0.91 8.25
CA MET A 142 -11.58 0.26 7.50
C MET A 142 -10.09 0.21 7.20
N ASN A 143 -9.73 0.69 6.01
CA ASN A 143 -8.34 1.01 5.70
C ASN A 143 -7.93 2.36 6.31
N LEU A 144 -6.65 2.70 6.23
CA LEU A 144 -6.09 3.91 6.84
C LEU A 144 -6.72 5.22 6.32
N GLU A 145 -7.04 5.30 5.03
CA GLU A 145 -7.64 6.51 4.45
C GLU A 145 -9.08 6.70 4.92
N GLU A 146 -9.82 5.61 5.04
CA GLU A 146 -11.18 5.61 5.58
C GLU A 146 -11.17 6.03 7.06
N LEU A 147 -10.25 5.48 7.87
CA LEU A 147 -10.06 5.88 9.27
C LEU A 147 -9.76 7.38 9.38
N ARG A 148 -8.83 7.91 8.59
CA ARG A 148 -8.51 9.35 8.55
C ARG A 148 -9.72 10.21 8.18
N ALA A 149 -10.56 9.73 7.27
CA ALA A 149 -11.78 10.44 6.91
C ALA A 149 -12.82 10.45 8.04
N VAL A 150 -12.99 9.33 8.75
CA VAL A 150 -13.85 9.26 9.94
C VAL A 150 -13.32 10.16 11.05
N HIS A 151 -12.02 10.13 11.30
CA HIS A 151 -11.36 11.01 12.27
C HIS A 151 -11.69 12.48 11.97
N ARG A 152 -11.45 12.98 10.75
CA ARG A 152 -11.80 14.36 10.36
C ARG A 152 -13.29 14.68 10.53
N GLN A 153 -14.17 13.72 10.26
CA GLN A 153 -15.61 13.91 10.46
C GLN A 153 -15.93 14.10 11.95
N LEU A 154 -15.36 13.28 12.84
CA LEU A 154 -15.55 13.40 14.29
C LEU A 154 -14.90 14.66 14.85
N GLU A 155 -13.72 15.07 14.38
CA GLU A 155 -13.11 16.35 14.75
C GLU A 155 -14.04 17.52 14.41
N SER A 156 -14.64 17.52 13.22
CA SER A 156 -15.59 18.57 12.84
C SER A 156 -16.84 18.57 13.73
N ILE A 157 -17.32 17.41 14.15
CA ILE A 157 -18.48 17.30 15.05
C ILE A 157 -18.12 17.83 16.44
N ALA A 158 -17.01 17.34 17.02
CA ALA A 158 -16.56 17.75 18.34
C ALA A 158 -16.29 19.26 18.41
N ARG A 159 -15.65 19.84 17.38
CA ARG A 159 -15.44 21.30 17.28
C ARG A 159 -16.75 22.08 17.23
N LYS A 160 -17.76 21.57 16.51
CA LYS A 160 -19.07 22.23 16.45
C LYS A 160 -19.77 22.19 17.81
N GLU A 161 -19.75 21.06 18.52
CA GLU A 161 -20.34 20.98 19.86
C GLU A 161 -19.64 21.91 20.85
N ASN A 162 -18.31 21.97 20.84
CA ASN A 162 -17.55 22.85 21.73
C ASN A 162 -17.73 24.35 21.44
N ASN A 163 -18.03 24.73 20.20
CA ASN A 163 -18.31 26.12 19.84
C ASN A 163 -19.78 26.54 20.07
N LEU A 164 -20.66 25.58 20.40
CA LEU A 164 -22.07 25.80 20.70
C LEU A 164 -22.37 25.81 22.22
N LEU A 165 -21.35 25.57 23.04
CA LEU A 165 -21.37 25.63 24.51
C LEU A 165 -20.65 26.89 24.99
#